data_AF-A0AAW5MSA2-F1
#
_entry.id   AF-A0AAW5MSA2-F1
#
_cell.length_a   1.000
_cell.length_b   1.000
_cell.length_c   1.000
_cell.angle_alpha   90.00
_cell.angle_beta   90.00
_cell.angle_gamma   90.00
#
_symmetry.space_group_name_H-M   'P 1'
#
loop_
_entity.id
_entity.type
_entity.pdbx_description
1 polymer ?
#
loop_
_entity_poly.entity_id
_entity_poly.type
_entity_poly.pdbx_seq_one_letter_code
_entity_poly.pdbx_strand_id
1 'polypeptide(L)'
;YDQTLYASVEQAFNMGAVAVGATIYFGSEESRRQIEEISAAFERAHELGMVTVLWAYLRNSAFKKDGVDYHVSADLTGQANHLAATIGAD
;
A
#
# COMPACT_ATOMS: atom_id res chain seq x y z
N TYR A 1 12.62 -5.49 1.75
CA TYR A 1 11.53 -4.67 2.29
C TYR A 1 10.31 -5.56 2.36
N ASP A 2 9.79 -5.80 3.56
CA ASP A 2 8.62 -6.65 3.73
C ASP A 2 7.73 -6.11 4.85
N GLN A 3 6.43 -5.93 4.59
CA GLN A 3 5.42 -5.58 5.59
C GLN A 3 4.57 -6.80 5.93
N THR A 4 4.17 -6.86 7.19
CA THR A 4 3.28 -7.91 7.70
C THR A 4 2.12 -7.24 8.43
N LEU A 5 0.92 -7.78 8.27
CA LEU A 5 -0.24 -7.36 9.03
C LEU A 5 -0.15 -7.88 10.47
N TYR A 6 -0.28 -6.97 11.44
CA TYR A 6 -0.26 -7.30 12.87
C TYR A 6 -1.64 -7.34 13.52
N ALA A 7 -2.66 -6.79 12.86
CA ALA A 7 -4.03 -6.70 13.35
C ALA A 7 -5.01 -6.84 12.18
N SER A 8 -6.24 -7.23 12.49
CA SER A 8 -7.32 -7.26 11.50
C SER A 8 -8.06 -5.92 11.44
N VAL A 9 -8.81 -5.71 10.37
CA VAL A 9 -9.66 -4.53 10.18
C VAL A 9 -10.75 -4.47 11.27
N GLU A 10 -11.35 -5.60 11.62
CA GLU A 10 -12.36 -5.71 12.67
C GLU A 10 -11.81 -5.28 14.03
N GLN A 11 -10.55 -5.61 14.32
CA GLN A 11 -9.93 -5.18 15.56
C GLN A 11 -9.86 -3.65 15.61
N ALA A 12 -9.43 -3.00 14.53
CA ALA A 12 -9.40 -1.54 14.44
C ALA A 12 -10.82 -0.94 14.56
N PHE A 13 -11.79 -1.51 13.85
CA PHE A 13 -13.19 -1.10 13.91
C PHE A 13 -13.77 -1.19 15.33
N ASN A 14 -13.57 -2.32 16.02
CA ASN A 14 -14.05 -2.55 17.38
C ASN A 14 -13.41 -1.62 18.41
N MET A 15 -12.21 -1.10 18.12
CA MET A 15 -11.56 -0.06 18.92
C MET A 15 -12.12 1.35 18.67
N GLY A 16 -13.05 1.51 17.72
CA GLY A 16 -13.63 2.79 17.33
C GLY A 16 -12.77 3.57 16.33
N ALA A 17 -11.85 2.92 15.61
CA ALA A 17 -11.11 3.58 14.53
C ALA A 17 -12.06 3.96 13.39
N VAL A 18 -11.78 5.10 12.74
CA VAL A 18 -12.52 5.57 11.57
C VAL A 18 -11.83 5.21 10.24
N ALA A 19 -10.58 4.73 10.34
CA ALA A 19 -9.75 4.44 9.19
C ALA A 19 -8.75 3.32 9.50
N VAL A 20 -8.30 2.62 8.46
CA VAL A 20 -7.12 1.74 8.50
C VAL A 20 -6.03 2.27 7.58
N GLY A 21 -4.79 2.13 8.03
CA GLY A 21 -3.61 2.52 7.26
C GLY A 21 -2.73 1.32 6.96
N ALA A 22 -2.19 1.27 5.74
CA ALA A 22 -1.27 0.23 5.31
C ALA A 22 -0.06 0.81 4.56
N THR A 23 1.03 0.05 4.53
CA THR A 23 2.21 0.39 3.72
C THR A 23 2.47 -0.74 2.74
N ILE A 24 2.69 -0.40 1.47
CA ILE A 24 3.22 -1.33 0.47
C ILE A 24 4.58 -0.81 0.02
N TYR A 25 5.59 -1.68 0.05
CA TYR A 25 6.89 -1.40 -0.53
C TYR A 25 6.89 -1.77 -2.01
N PHE A 26 6.28 -0.93 -2.83
CA PHE A 26 6.01 -1.26 -4.22
C PHE A 26 7.30 -1.47 -5.04
N GLY A 27 7.41 -2.64 -5.67
CA GLY A 27 8.59 -3.06 -6.42
C GLY A 27 9.58 -3.90 -5.61
N SER A 28 9.35 -4.13 -4.32
CA SER A 28 10.10 -5.13 -3.56
C SER A 28 9.68 -6.55 -3.95
N GLU A 29 10.52 -7.54 -3.63
CA GLU A 29 10.24 -8.97 -3.88
C GLU A 29 8.86 -9.40 -3.34
N GLU A 30 8.58 -9.04 -2.08
CA GLU A 30 7.32 -9.37 -1.40
C GLU A 30 6.14 -8.44 -1.75
N SER A 31 6.33 -7.48 -2.66
CA SER A 31 5.30 -6.45 -2.90
C SER A 31 4.00 -7.03 -3.45
N ARG A 32 4.06 -8.14 -4.19
CA ARG A 32 2.87 -8.82 -4.70
C ARG A 32 1.97 -9.33 -3.57
N ARG A 33 2.54 -10.00 -2.58
CA ARG A 33 1.81 -10.49 -1.40
C ARG A 33 1.17 -9.34 -0.63
N GLN A 34 1.94 -8.28 -0.39
CA GLN A 34 1.43 -7.08 0.28
C GLN A 34 0.26 -6.45 -0.50
N ILE A 35 0.32 -6.39 -1.84
CA ILE A 35 -0.79 -5.89 -2.66
C ILE A 35 -2.04 -6.74 -2.44
N GLU A 36 -1.93 -8.06 -2.47
CA GLU A 36 -3.06 -8.98 -2.27
C GLU A 36 -3.65 -8.84 -0.85
N GLU A 37 -2.80 -8.84 0.18
CA GLU A 37 -3.20 -8.68 1.59
C GLU A 37 -3.89 -7.34 1.87
N ILE A 38 -3.31 -6.23 1.35
CA ILE A 38 -3.87 -4.90 1.58
C ILE A 38 -5.14 -4.68 0.76
N SER A 39 -5.26 -5.24 -0.44
CA SER A 39 -6.50 -5.16 -1.22
C SER A 39 -7.66 -5.80 -0.46
N ALA A 40 -7.45 -6.98 0.13
CA ALA A 40 -8.47 -7.64 0.95
C ALA A 40 -8.80 -6.86 2.24
N ALA A 41 -7.78 -6.27 2.88
CA ALA A 41 -8.01 -5.43 4.06
C ALA A 41 -8.80 -4.15 3.72
N PHE A 42 -8.54 -3.54 2.57
CA PHE A 42 -9.23 -2.32 2.14
C PHE A 42 -10.67 -2.60 1.73
N GLU A 43 -10.91 -3.69 0.99
CA GLU A 43 -12.27 -4.17 0.72
C GLU A 43 -13.05 -4.35 2.02
N ARG A 44 -12.44 -5.01 3.02
CA ARG A 44 -13.07 -5.22 4.32
C ARG A 44 -13.30 -3.92 5.11
N ALA A 45 -12.40 -2.96 5.02
CA ALA A 45 -12.55 -1.66 5.67
C ALA A 45 -13.71 -0.87 5.06
N HIS A 46 -13.84 -0.89 3.73
CA HIS A 46 -14.96 -0.27 3.02
C HIS A 46 -16.30 -0.91 3.36
N GLU A 47 -16.38 -2.24 3.52
CA GLU A 47 -17.59 -2.92 4.01
C GLU A 47 -18.04 -2.45 5.40
N LEU A 48 -17.08 -2.06 6.25
CA LEU A 48 -17.33 -1.51 7.59
C LEU A 48 -17.51 0.02 7.59
N GLY A 49 -17.46 0.66 6.42
CA GLY A 49 -17.60 2.12 6.27
C GLY A 49 -16.39 2.91 6.78
N MET A 50 -15.21 2.29 6.82
CA MET A 50 -13.96 2.92 7.25
C MET A 50 -13.18 3.49 6.06
N VAL A 51 -12.43 4.57 6.30
CA VAL A 51 -11.50 5.15 5.32
C VAL A 51 -10.23 4.30 5.21
N THR A 52 -9.66 4.19 4.02
CA THR A 52 -8.41 3.44 3.76
C THR A 52 -7.28 4.37 3.36
N VAL A 53 -6.13 4.28 4.03
CA VAL A 53 -4.95 5.11 3.72
C VAL A 53 -3.79 4.21 3.32
N LEU A 54 -3.21 4.46 2.13
CA LEU A 54 -2.07 3.72 1.65
C LEU A 54 -0.81 4.58 1.50
N TRP A 55 0.26 4.14 2.16
CA TRP A 55 1.61 4.57 1.82
C TRP A 55 2.22 3.63 0.77
N ALA A 56 2.21 4.07 -0.48
CA ALA A 56 2.80 3.34 -1.61
C ALA A 56 4.26 3.76 -1.84
N TYR A 57 5.19 3.15 -1.10
CA TYR A 57 6.61 3.48 -1.19
C TYR A 57 7.31 2.65 -2.25
N LEU A 58 7.79 3.29 -3.31
CA LEU A 58 8.65 2.64 -4.30
C LEU A 58 9.92 2.12 -3.64
N ARG A 59 10.20 0.83 -3.82
CA ARG A 59 11.36 0.12 -3.25
C ARG A 59 11.87 -0.92 -4.22
N ASN A 60 12.71 -0.51 -5.16
CA ASN A 60 13.38 -1.44 -6.06
C ASN A 60 14.77 -0.88 -6.46
N SER A 61 15.83 -1.68 -6.26
CA SER A 61 17.19 -1.27 -6.61
C SER A 61 17.37 -1.03 -8.12
N ALA A 62 16.55 -1.66 -8.97
CA ALA A 62 16.56 -1.46 -10.42
C ALA A 62 16.11 -0.04 -10.84
N PHE A 63 15.50 0.74 -9.94
CA PHE A 63 15.18 2.14 -10.21
C PHE A 63 16.39 3.06 -10.04
N LYS A 64 17.55 2.53 -9.65
CA LYS A 64 18.84 3.24 -9.75
C LYS A 64 19.57 2.72 -10.98
N LYS A 65 19.77 3.59 -11.97
CA LYS A 65 20.41 3.22 -13.24
C LYS A 65 21.44 4.26 -13.61
N ASP A 66 22.66 3.79 -13.93
CA ASP A 66 23.77 4.63 -14.38
C ASP A 66 24.07 5.83 -13.45
N GLY A 67 23.92 5.63 -12.14
CA GLY A 67 24.14 6.66 -11.11
C GLY A 67 22.96 7.60 -10.86
N VAL A 68 21.87 7.48 -11.63
CA VAL A 68 20.64 8.27 -11.47
C VAL A 68 19.61 7.49 -10.67
N ASP A 69 18.98 8.13 -9.68
CA ASP A 69 17.91 7.57 -8.88
C ASP A 69 16.54 8.01 -9.40
N TYR A 70 15.75 7.06 -9.89
CA TYR A 70 14.43 7.30 -10.47
C TYR A 70 13.27 7.11 -9.49
N HIS A 71 13.49 6.78 -8.21
CA HIS A 71 12.39 6.53 -7.26
C HIS A 71 11.40 7.69 -7.11
N VAL A 72 11.79 8.91 -7.47
CA VAL A 72 10.94 10.12 -7.43
C VAL A 72 10.53 10.61 -8.83
N SER A 73 10.77 9.82 -9.87
CA SER A 73 10.34 10.18 -11.23
C SER A 73 8.82 10.24 -11.31
N ALA A 74 8.31 11.13 -12.15
CA ALA A 74 6.87 11.32 -12.33
C ALA A 74 6.16 10.02 -12.76
N ASP A 75 6.78 9.24 -13.65
CA ASP A 75 6.22 7.98 -14.14
C ASP A 75 6.10 6.93 -13.03
N LEU A 76 7.14 6.73 -12.23
CA LEU A 76 7.12 5.71 -11.17
C LEU A 76 6.20 6.11 -10.02
N THR A 77 6.24 7.39 -9.61
CA THR A 77 5.33 7.91 -8.57
C THR A 77 3.88 7.87 -9.04
N GLY A 78 3.61 8.18 -10.31
CA GLY A 78 2.29 8.03 -10.94
C GLY A 78 1.80 6.58 -10.94
N GLN A 79 2.67 5.61 -11.23
CA GLN A 79 2.32 4.19 -11.18
C GLN A 79 1.97 3.74 -9.75
N ALA A 80 2.67 4.25 -8.73
CA ALA A 80 2.35 3.97 -7.33
C ALA A 80 0.97 4.51 -6.95
N ASN A 81 0.63 5.74 -7.37
CA ASN A 81 -0.70 6.33 -7.16
C ASN A 81 -1.80 5.55 -7.87
N HIS A 82 -1.56 5.15 -9.12
CA HIS A 82 -2.51 4.37 -9.90
C HIS A 82 -2.83 3.03 -9.23
N LEU A 83 -1.79 2.31 -8.76
CA LEU A 83 -1.98 1.06 -8.02
C LEU A 83 -2.75 1.29 -6.72
N ALA A 84 -2.41 2.33 -5.96
CA ALA A 84 -3.07 2.67 -4.71
C ALA A 84 -4.57 2.89 -4.90
N ALA A 85 -4.94 3.73 -5.86
CA ALA A 85 -6.33 3.99 -6.19
C ALA A 85 -7.06 2.73 -6.69
N THR A 86 -6.37 1.87 -7.44
CA THR A 86 -6.95 0.62 -7.98
C THR A 86 -7.34 -0.37 -6.87
N ILE A 87 -6.59 -0.39 -5.76
CA ILE A 87 -6.89 -1.29 -4.63
C ILE A 87 -7.75 -0.63 -3.54
N GLY A 88 -8.36 0.51 -3.86
CA GLY A 88 -9.33 1.17 -2.99
C GLY A 88 -8.71 1.96 -1.85
N ALA A 89 -7.58 2.65 -2.06
CA ALA A 89 -7.14 3.73 -1.16
C ALA A 89 -8.01 4.99 -1.37
N ASP A 90 -8.36 5.69 -0.28
CA ASP A 90 -9.17 6.93 -0.27
C ASP A 90 -8.34 8.23 -0.24
#